data_AF-A0A4R5DZT5-F1
#
_entry.id   AF-A0A4R5DZT5-F1
#
_cell.length_a   1.000
_cell.length_b   1.000
_cell.length_c   1.000
_cell.angle_alpha   90.00
_cell.angle_beta   90.00
_cell.angle_gamma   90.00
#
_symmetry.space_group_name_H-M   'P 1'
#
loop_
_entity.id
_entity.type
_entity.pdbx_description
1 polymer ?
#
loop_
_entity_poly.entity_id
_entity_poly.type
_entity_poly.pdbx_seq_one_letter_code
_entity_poly.pdbx_strand_id
1 'polypeptide(L)'
;MSVLFEDPFTKRPCPDKAWQTPLHAVHTLLANAADIAIGDDLAVTETMLEAGATCECEAHGLYEHVTVQWVLQQARYQIARTITHLTQGPQDPVIGLVLDVLAHHPPQVQARVLRRAAEHTANELDDC
;
A
#
# COMPACT_ATOMS: atom_id res chain seq x y z
N MET A 1 -27.78 -19.51 -8.70
CA MET A 1 -27.51 -19.02 -7.33
C MET A 1 -26.26 -18.17 -7.42
N SER A 2 -26.41 -16.86 -7.48
CA SER A 2 -25.28 -15.92 -7.48
C SER A 2 -24.86 -15.71 -6.03
N VAL A 3 -23.65 -16.12 -5.69
CA VAL A 3 -23.05 -15.81 -4.39
C VAL A 3 -22.74 -14.31 -4.45
N LEU A 4 -23.51 -13.51 -3.71
CA LEU A 4 -23.18 -12.11 -3.47
C LEU A 4 -21.92 -12.11 -2.61
N PHE A 5 -20.75 -11.96 -3.24
CA PHE A 5 -19.57 -11.46 -2.56
C PHE A 5 -19.92 -10.02 -2.15
N GLU A 6 -20.40 -9.83 -0.93
CA GLU A 6 -20.44 -8.50 -0.34
C GLU A 6 -18.99 -8.07 -0.23
N ASP A 7 -18.60 -7.14 -1.10
CA ASP A 7 -17.31 -6.47 -1.04
C ASP A 7 -17.29 -5.69 0.29
N PRO A 8 -16.56 -6.14 1.33
CA PRO A 8 -16.57 -5.48 2.64
C PRO A 8 -15.90 -4.09 2.56
N PHE A 9 -15.39 -3.69 1.39
CA PHE A 9 -14.58 -2.49 1.20
C PHE A 9 -15.35 -1.29 0.61
N THR A 10 -16.68 -1.35 0.41
CA THR A 10 -17.45 -0.29 -0.30
C THR A 10 -18.35 0.64 0.54
N LYS A 11 -18.25 0.67 1.88
CA LYS A 11 -18.85 1.77 2.66
C LYS A 11 -17.90 2.20 3.78
N ARG A 12 -17.61 3.51 3.87
CA ARG A 12 -16.77 4.14 4.91
C ARG A 12 -17.61 4.51 6.15
N PRO A 13 -17.64 3.70 7.21
CA PRO A 13 -17.54 4.20 8.58
C PRO A 13 -16.05 4.29 8.96
N CYS A 14 -15.71 5.07 9.99
CA CYS A 14 -14.35 5.07 10.55
C CYS A 14 -13.88 3.61 10.75
N PRO A 15 -12.62 3.27 10.40
CA PRO A 15 -12.09 1.94 10.63
C PRO A 15 -12.21 1.63 12.13
N ASP A 16 -13.04 0.65 12.50
CA ASP A 16 -13.00 0.03 13.83
C ASP A 16 -11.53 -0.27 14.20
N LYS A 17 -11.18 -0.38 15.48
CA LYS A 17 -9.80 -0.71 15.92
C LYS A 17 -9.18 -1.91 15.17
N ALA A 18 -10.00 -2.84 14.68
CA ALA A 18 -9.60 -3.96 13.83
C ALA A 18 -8.98 -3.56 12.48
N TRP A 19 -9.39 -2.43 11.92
CA TRP A 19 -8.97 -1.91 10.61
C TRP A 19 -7.84 -0.87 10.69
N GLN A 20 -7.56 -0.34 11.87
CA GLN A 20 -6.42 0.55 12.10
C GLN A 20 -5.09 -0.20 11.98
N THR A 21 -5.03 -1.47 12.41
CA THR A 21 -3.80 -2.26 12.39
C THR A 21 -3.32 -2.59 10.97
N PRO A 22 -4.17 -3.05 10.02
CA PRO A 22 -3.76 -3.24 8.63
C PRO A 22 -3.34 -1.94 7.92
N LEU A 23 -4.01 -0.82 8.20
CA LEU A 23 -3.63 0.49 7.62
C LEU A 23 -2.30 1.00 8.19
N HIS A 24 -2.01 0.75 9.47
CA HIS A 24 -0.68 1.01 10.02
C HIS A 24 0.40 0.18 9.30
N ALA A 25 0.14 -1.09 9.02
CA ALA A 25 1.06 -1.94 8.25
C ALA A 25 1.31 -1.42 6.83
N VAL A 26 0.29 -0.85 6.17
CA VAL A 26 0.45 -0.18 4.86
C VAL A 26 1.34 1.06 4.99
N HIS A 27 1.09 1.90 6.00
CA HIS A 27 1.89 3.09 6.25
C HIS A 27 3.36 2.73 6.53
N THR A 28 3.62 1.79 7.44
CA THR A 28 4.99 1.39 7.81
C THR A 28 5.72 0.75 6.63
N LEU A 29 5.03 -0.10 5.85
CA LEU A 29 5.57 -0.67 4.61
C LEU A 29 6.09 0.41 3.66
N LEU A 30 5.25 1.41 3.36
CA LEU A 30 5.57 2.47 2.41
C LEU A 30 6.69 3.39 2.93
N ALA A 31 6.69 3.71 4.23
CA ALA A 31 7.73 4.50 4.87
C ALA A 31 9.09 3.76 4.85
N ASN A 32 9.11 2.49 5.26
CA ASN A 32 10.31 1.67 5.30
C ASN A 32 10.87 1.43 3.89
N ALA A 33 10.00 1.16 2.91
CA ALA A 33 10.42 1.01 1.52
C ALA A 33 11.07 2.29 0.96
N ALA A 34 10.55 3.47 1.35
CA ALA A 34 11.16 4.73 0.94
C ALA A 34 12.52 4.97 1.59
N ASP A 35 12.68 4.60 2.86
CA ASP A 35 13.95 4.76 3.57
C ASP A 35 15.03 3.82 3.03
N ILE A 36 14.67 2.58 2.68
CA ILE A 36 15.58 1.64 1.99
C ILE A 36 16.01 2.21 0.64
N ALA A 37 15.05 2.71 -0.16
CA ALA A 37 15.36 3.26 -1.48
C ALA A 37 16.34 4.44 -1.44
N ILE A 38 16.31 5.27 -0.39
CA ILE A 38 17.25 6.37 -0.20
C ILE A 38 18.56 5.89 0.43
N GLY A 39 18.46 5.09 1.49
CA GLY A 39 19.62 4.67 2.29
C GLY A 39 20.58 3.77 1.52
N ASP A 40 20.02 2.87 0.71
CA ASP A 40 20.78 1.86 -0.03
C ASP A 40 20.90 2.18 -1.54
N ASP A 41 20.38 3.34 -1.98
CA ASP A 41 20.25 3.74 -3.40
C ASP A 41 19.66 2.60 -4.27
N LEU A 42 18.69 1.88 -3.70
CA LEU A 42 18.12 0.67 -4.26
C LEU A 42 16.76 0.98 -4.90
N ALA A 43 16.54 0.46 -6.12
CA ALA A 43 15.22 0.53 -6.73
C ALA A 43 14.21 -0.30 -5.93
N VAL A 44 13.05 0.29 -5.65
CA VAL A 44 11.90 -0.40 -5.07
C VAL A 44 11.27 -1.27 -6.14
N THR A 45 11.30 -2.57 -5.88
CA THR A 45 10.72 -3.59 -6.74
C THR A 45 9.43 -4.15 -6.16
N GLU A 46 8.64 -4.80 -6.99
CA GLU A 46 7.45 -5.52 -6.55
C GLU A 46 7.77 -6.59 -5.51
N THR A 47 8.86 -7.33 -5.69
CA THR A 47 9.33 -8.32 -4.71
C THR A 47 9.70 -7.69 -3.37
N MET A 48 10.26 -6.47 -3.37
CA MET A 48 10.57 -5.75 -2.14
C MET A 48 9.30 -5.36 -1.38
N LEU A 49 8.27 -4.92 -2.10
CA LEU A 49 6.97 -4.60 -1.52
C LEU A 49 6.26 -5.85 -0.97
N GLU A 50 6.34 -6.99 -1.67
CA GLU A 50 5.82 -8.28 -1.20
C GLU A 50 6.48 -8.77 0.08
N ALA A 51 7.82 -8.73 0.12
CA ALA A 51 8.60 -9.08 1.30
C ALA A 51 8.28 -8.13 2.46
N GLY A 52 8.25 -6.83 2.20
CA GLY A 52 7.88 -5.83 3.20
C GLY A 52 6.47 -6.04 3.75
N ALA A 53 5.47 -6.27 2.89
CA ALA A 53 4.09 -6.51 3.33
C ALA A 53 4.00 -7.72 4.26
N THR A 54 4.77 -8.78 3.98
CA THR A 54 4.86 -9.95 4.86
C THR A 54 5.47 -9.59 6.21
N CYS A 55 6.62 -8.90 6.20
CA CYS A 55 7.30 -8.46 7.43
C CYS A 55 6.43 -7.55 8.30
N GLU A 56 5.76 -6.55 7.71
CA GLU A 56 4.88 -5.64 8.45
C GLU A 56 3.66 -6.38 9.00
N CYS A 57 3.06 -7.27 8.22
CA CYS A 57 1.96 -8.11 8.72
C CYS A 57 2.40 -8.95 9.92
N GLU A 58 3.58 -9.57 9.87
CA GLU A 58 4.14 -10.32 11.02
C GLU A 58 4.37 -9.42 12.24
N ALA A 59 4.97 -8.23 12.04
CA ALA A 59 5.24 -7.26 13.10
C ALA A 59 3.96 -6.75 13.79
N HIS A 60 2.86 -6.68 13.02
CA HIS A 60 1.55 -6.25 13.50
C HIS A 60 0.63 -7.39 13.94
N GLY A 61 1.10 -8.65 13.94
CA GLY A 61 0.32 -9.81 14.36
C GLY A 61 -0.78 -10.23 13.37
N LEU A 62 -0.65 -9.85 12.10
CA LEU A 62 -1.58 -10.11 11.00
C LEU A 62 -1.14 -11.39 10.25
N TYR A 63 -1.39 -12.55 10.83
CA TYR A 63 -0.88 -13.83 10.31
C TYR A 63 -1.67 -14.43 9.13
N GLU A 64 -2.81 -13.83 8.78
CA GLU A 64 -3.65 -14.35 7.71
C GLU A 64 -3.11 -13.93 6.34
N HIS A 65 -2.89 -14.91 5.45
CA HIS A 65 -2.38 -14.65 4.10
C HIS A 65 -3.25 -13.65 3.30
N VAL A 66 -4.57 -13.68 3.52
CA VAL A 66 -5.52 -12.73 2.93
C VAL A 66 -5.21 -11.30 3.37
N THR A 67 -4.75 -11.10 4.60
CA THR A 67 -4.38 -9.77 5.12
C THR A 67 -3.09 -9.27 4.47
N VAL A 68 -2.09 -10.14 4.26
CA VAL A 68 -0.85 -9.77 3.54
C VAL A 68 -1.16 -9.31 2.12
N GLN A 69 -1.99 -10.06 1.38
CA GLN A 69 -2.40 -9.69 0.03
C GLN A 69 -3.16 -8.36 0.01
N TRP A 70 -4.02 -8.14 1.01
CA TRP A 70 -4.74 -6.88 1.15
C TRP A 70 -3.79 -5.70 1.43
N VAL A 71 -2.85 -5.83 2.38
CA VAL A 71 -1.85 -4.78 2.71
C VAL A 71 -1.04 -4.43 1.48
N LEU A 72 -0.55 -5.44 0.76
CA LEU A 72 0.20 -5.24 -0.47
C LEU A 72 -0.64 -4.52 -1.53
N GLN A 73 -1.89 -4.93 -1.74
CA GLN A 73 -2.80 -4.31 -2.69
C GLN A 73 -3.11 -2.85 -2.32
N GLN A 74 -3.30 -2.54 -1.05
CA GLN A 74 -3.49 -1.17 -0.58
C GLN A 74 -2.23 -0.32 -0.76
N ALA A 75 -1.05 -0.85 -0.46
CA ALA A 75 0.21 -0.14 -0.68
C ALA A 75 0.38 0.23 -2.16
N ARG A 76 0.15 -0.73 -3.07
CA ARG A 76 0.17 -0.51 -4.52
C ARG A 76 -0.84 0.57 -4.94
N TYR A 77 -2.06 0.53 -4.39
CA TYR A 77 -3.08 1.54 -4.65
C TYR A 77 -2.66 2.94 -4.19
N GLN A 78 -2.13 3.08 -2.97
CA GLN A 78 -1.71 4.38 -2.44
C GLN A 78 -0.55 4.99 -3.23
N ILE A 79 0.38 4.15 -3.70
CA ILE A 79 1.44 4.57 -4.65
C ILE A 79 0.82 5.09 -5.93
N ALA A 80 -0.07 4.31 -6.54
CA ALA A 80 -0.65 4.67 -7.83
C ALA A 80 -1.53 5.93 -7.73
N ARG A 81 -2.30 6.09 -6.64
CA ARG A 81 -3.09 7.29 -6.36
C ARG A 81 -2.24 8.53 -6.16
N THR A 82 -1.02 8.36 -5.67
CA THR A 82 -0.05 9.45 -5.51
C THR A 82 0.50 9.94 -6.87
N ILE A 83 0.62 9.03 -7.84
CA ILE A 83 1.12 9.34 -9.19
C ILE A 83 0.01 9.84 -10.11
N THR A 84 -1.21 9.29 -9.99
CA THR A 84 -2.32 9.58 -10.90
C THR A 84 -3.68 9.55 -10.22
N HIS A 85 -4.55 10.47 -10.62
CA HIS A 85 -5.95 10.54 -10.18
C HIS A 85 -6.89 9.56 -10.91
N LEU A 86 -6.36 8.77 -11.85
CA LEU A 86 -7.17 7.85 -12.65
C LEU A 86 -7.60 6.59 -11.89
N THR A 87 -6.87 6.22 -10.83
CA THR A 87 -7.12 4.97 -10.10
C THR A 87 -8.45 4.99 -9.36
N GLN A 88 -9.35 4.08 -9.75
CA GLN A 88 -10.71 4.00 -9.19
C GLN A 88 -10.78 3.18 -7.89
N GLY A 89 -9.74 2.40 -7.59
CA GLY A 89 -9.64 1.61 -6.37
C GLY A 89 -8.53 0.57 -6.42
N PRO A 90 -8.39 -0.27 -5.39
CA PRO A 90 -7.24 -1.19 -5.26
C PRO A 90 -7.20 -2.33 -6.29
N GLN A 91 -8.32 -2.62 -6.95
CA GLN A 91 -8.41 -3.62 -8.02
C GLN A 91 -8.20 -3.03 -9.43
N ASP A 92 -7.83 -1.75 -9.54
CA ASP A 92 -7.71 -1.08 -10.83
C ASP A 92 -6.50 -1.63 -11.64
N PRO A 93 -6.71 -2.13 -12.87
CA PRO A 93 -5.64 -2.71 -13.68
C PRO A 93 -4.54 -1.70 -14.05
N VAL A 94 -4.82 -0.38 -13.98
CA VAL A 94 -3.83 0.67 -14.25
C VAL A 94 -2.73 0.70 -13.17
N ILE A 95 -2.98 0.17 -11.98
CA ILE A 95 -2.00 0.16 -10.88
C ILE A 95 -0.69 -0.52 -11.31
N GLY A 96 -0.75 -1.67 -11.98
CA GLY A 96 0.43 -2.38 -12.45
C GLY A 96 1.29 -1.52 -13.39
N LEU A 97 0.65 -0.88 -14.38
CA LEU A 97 1.34 0.02 -15.31
C LEU A 97 2.01 1.19 -14.61
N VAL A 98 1.36 1.77 -13.60
CA VAL A 98 1.91 2.89 -12.84
C VAL A 98 3.15 2.47 -12.03
N LEU A 99 3.12 1.27 -11.44
CA LEU A 99 4.25 0.71 -10.72
C LEU A 99 5.42 0.38 -11.67
N ASP A 100 5.13 -0.15 -12.85
CA ASP A 100 6.15 -0.39 -13.87
C ASP A 100 6.83 0.92 -14.27
N VAL A 101 6.06 1.99 -14.50
CA VAL A 101 6.63 3.32 -14.80
C VAL A 101 7.48 3.83 -13.63
N LEU A 102 7.00 3.69 -12.39
CA LEU A 102 7.74 4.09 -11.19
C LEU A 102 9.10 3.39 -11.10
N ALA A 103 9.16 2.08 -11.40
CA ALA A 103 10.37 1.29 -11.33
C ALA A 103 11.48 1.76 -12.29
N HIS A 104 11.14 2.48 -13.36
CA HIS A 104 12.10 3.06 -14.30
C HIS A 104 12.66 4.43 -13.87
N HIS A 105 12.17 4.99 -12.78
CA HIS A 105 12.70 6.24 -12.23
C HIS A 105 13.85 6.00 -11.25
N PRO A 106 14.72 7.00 -11.00
CA PRO A 106 15.77 6.89 -9.99
C PRO A 106 15.22 6.62 -8.58
N PRO A 107 15.96 5.92 -7.70
CA PRO A 107 15.53 5.58 -6.34
C PRO A 107 15.03 6.77 -5.52
N GLN A 108 15.61 7.97 -5.72
CA GLN A 108 15.20 9.19 -5.03
C GLN A 108 13.78 9.65 -5.42
N VAL A 109 13.39 9.43 -6.68
CA VAL A 109 12.04 9.72 -7.16
C VAL A 109 11.07 8.69 -6.60
N GLN A 110 11.45 7.41 -6.64
CA GLN A 110 10.64 6.32 -6.08
C GLN A 110 10.36 6.54 -4.60
N ALA A 111 11.40 6.86 -3.81
CA ALA A 111 11.28 7.16 -2.39
C ALA A 111 10.37 8.35 -2.09
N ARG A 112 10.43 9.42 -2.90
CA ARG A 112 9.55 10.58 -2.74
C ARG A 112 8.08 10.20 -2.94
N VAL A 113 7.79 9.38 -3.95
CA VAL A 113 6.44 8.87 -4.20
C VAL A 113 5.98 8.00 -3.03
N LEU A 114 6.83 7.07 -2.56
CA LEU A 114 6.51 6.17 -1.46
C LEU A 114 6.23 6.93 -0.15
N ARG A 115 7.05 7.93 0.20
CA ARG A 115 6.78 8.80 1.37
C ARG A 115 5.44 9.51 1.25
N ARG A 116 5.15 10.07 0.08
CA ARG A 116 3.88 10.77 -0.14
C ARG A 116 2.68 9.81 -0.09
N ALA A 117 2.84 8.57 -0.55
CA ALA A 117 1.84 7.52 -0.41
C ALA A 117 1.63 7.09 1.05
N ALA A 118 2.71 7.04 1.86
CA ALA A 118 2.61 6.82 3.30
C ALA A 118 1.82 7.94 3.98
N GLU A 119 2.13 9.21 3.67
CA GLU A 119 1.40 10.38 4.20
C GLU A 119 -0.10 10.34 3.86
N HIS A 120 -0.47 9.91 2.65
CA HIS A 120 -1.88 9.72 2.28
C HIS A 120 -2.58 8.68 3.16
N THR A 121 -1.87 7.59 3.50
CA THR A 121 -2.39 6.57 4.42
C THR A 121 -2.52 7.10 5.86
N ALA A 122 -1.57 7.93 6.31
CA ALA A 122 -1.63 8.55 7.64
C ALA A 122 -2.83 9.50 7.79
N ASN A 123 -3.12 10.31 6.77
CA ASN A 123 -4.31 11.19 6.81
C ASN A 123 -5.62 10.38 6.88
N GLU A 124 -5.67 9.20 6.23
CA GLU A 124 -6.82 8.30 6.34
C GLU A 124 -6.98 7.69 7.75
N LEU A 125 -5.88 7.57 8.50
CA LEU A 125 -5.90 7.17 9.91
C LEU A 125 -6.36 8.31 10.84
N ASP A 126 -5.97 9.56 10.54
CA ASP A 126 -6.26 10.75 11.35
C ASP A 126 -7.67 11.33 11.13
N ASP A 127 -8.25 11.17 9.94
CA ASP A 127 -9.61 11.62 9.60
C ASP A 127 -10.73 10.77 10.26
N CYS A 128 -10.38 9.96 11.27
CA CYS A 128 -11.24 8.96 11.91
C CYS A 128 -11.54 9.23 13.39
#